data_AF-A0A1H0XP33-F1
#
_entry.id   AF-A0A1H0XP33-F1
#
_cell.length_a   1.000
_cell.length_b   1.000
_cell.length_c   1.000
_cell.angle_alpha   90.00
_cell.angle_beta   90.00
_cell.angle_gamma   90.00
#
_symmetry.space_group_name_H-M   'P 1'
#
loop_
_entity.id
_entity.type
_entity.pdbx_description
1 polymer ?
#
loop_
_entity_poly.entity_id
_entity_poly.type
_entity_poly.pdbx_seq_one_letter_code
_entity_poly.pdbx_strand_id
1 'polypeptide(L)' 'MSEAHTSDGEDHVILTYEDGIYVAEDPETGVASQGSTRPEALTNLAEAIELHLSPIPDDVEDDLEPSSAPWL' A
#
# COMPACT_ATOMS: atom_id res chain seq x y z
N MET A 1 -19.08 15.78 27.35
CA MET A 1 -19.51 14.73 26.41
C MET A 1 -19.27 15.31 25.03
N SER A 2 -18.18 14.90 24.39
CA SER A 2 -17.81 15.42 23.07
C SER A 2 -18.07 14.30 22.08
N GLU A 3 -19.25 14.31 21.49
CA GLU A 3 -19.62 13.42 20.41
C GLU A 3 -19.83 14.24 19.14
N ALA A 4 -19.03 13.93 18.13
CA ALA A 4 -19.45 13.66 16.76
C ALA A 4 -18.17 13.36 15.94
N HIS A 5 -17.74 12.10 15.89
CA HIS A 5 -16.92 11.63 14.78
C HIS A 5 -17.86 11.52 13.58
N THR A 6 -17.91 12.56 12.76
CA THR A 6 -18.47 12.46 11.41
C THR A 6 -17.55 11.55 10.61
N SER A 7 -18.02 10.33 10.35
CA SER A 7 -17.50 9.44 9.31
C SER A 7 -17.99 9.97 7.96
N ASP A 8 -17.31 11.00 7.44
CA ASP A 8 -17.42 11.44 6.04
C ASP A 8 -16.17 10.87 5.37
N GLY A 9 -16.31 9.75 4.65
CA GLY A 9 -15.19 8.99 4.10
C GLY A 9 -14.53 9.76 2.96
N GLU A 10 -13.59 10.64 3.29
CA GLU A 10 -12.67 11.21 2.34
C GLU A 10 -11.49 10.23 2.17
N ASP A 11 -11.53 9.42 1.10
CA ASP A 11 -10.40 8.59 0.68
C ASP A 11 -9.23 9.52 0.37
N HIS A 12 -8.27 9.60 1.30
CA HIS A 12 -7.15 10.50 1.21
C HIS A 12 -5.84 9.73 1.31
N VAL A 13 -4.91 10.09 0.44
CA VAL A 13 -3.56 9.56 0.44
C VAL A 13 -2.66 10.48 1.27
N ILE A 14 -1.85 9.89 2.14
CA ILE A 14 -0.80 10.59 2.88
C ILE A 14 0.45 10.64 2.01
N LEU A 15 0.98 11.84 1.78
CA LEU A 15 2.20 12.03 1.02
C LEU A 15 3.29 12.63 1.91
N THR A 16 4.37 11.86 2.13
CA THR A 16 5.57 12.30 2.86
C THR A 16 6.76 12.44 1.91
N TYR A 17 7.74 13.24 2.33
CA TYR A 17 9.02 13.37 1.63
C TYR A 17 10.14 13.22 2.64
N GLU A 18 10.81 12.08 2.59
CA GLU A 18 11.85 11.67 3.54
C GLU A 18 13.01 11.07 2.76
N ASP A 19 14.25 11.28 3.21
CA ASP A 19 15.47 10.72 2.58
C ASP A 19 15.59 10.96 1.06
N GLY A 20 15.02 12.05 0.56
CA GLY A 20 15.10 12.43 -0.84
C GLY A 20 14.04 11.78 -1.74
N ILE A 21 13.13 10.98 -1.20
CA ILE A 21 12.09 10.25 -1.95
C ILE A 21 10.69 10.66 -1.48
N TYR A 22 9.72 10.63 -2.40
CA TYR A 22 8.31 10.78 -2.05
C TYR A 22 7.73 9.42 -1.71
N VAL A 23 6.99 9.34 -0.59
CA VAL A 23 6.24 8.15 -0.18
C VAL A 23 4.76 8.51 -0.17
N ALA A 24 3.96 7.74 -0.90
CA ALA A 24 2.51 7.85 -0.93
C ALA A 24 1.91 6.62 -0.23
N GLU A 25 1.06 6.85 0.76
CA GLU A 25 0.42 5.82 1.57
C GLU A 25 -1.10 6.00 1.53
N ASP A 26 -1.80 4.92 1.23
CA ASP A 26 -3.25 4.83 1.43
C ASP A 26 -3.54 4.17 2.79
N PRO A 27 -4.05 4.92 3.79
CA PRO A 27 -4.31 4.38 5.12
C PRO A 27 -5.48 3.39 5.15
N GLU A 28 -6.34 3.37 4.13
CA GLU A 28 -7.46 2.44 4.06
C GLU A 28 -6.98 1.01 3.76
N THR A 29 -6.14 0.86 2.73
CA THR A 29 -5.56 -0.45 2.37
C THR A 29 -4.27 -0.77 3.14
N GLY A 30 -3.62 0.23 3.73
CA GLY A 30 -2.28 0.12 4.31
C GLY A 30 -1.17 -0.06 3.26
N VAL A 31 -1.49 0.15 1.99
CA VAL A 31 -0.53 0.07 0.89
C VAL A 31 0.24 1.38 0.80
N ALA A 32 1.55 1.26 0.68
CA ALA A 32 2.43 2.39 0.41
C ALA A 32 3.29 2.12 -0.81
N SER A 33 3.65 3.19 -1.52
CA SER A 33 4.61 3.16 -2.61
C SER A 33 5.50 4.41 -2.58
N GLN A 34 6.57 4.38 -3.35
CA GLN A 34 7.56 5.45 -3.37
C GLN A 34 7.94 5.87 -4.79
N GLY A 35 8.40 7.12 -4.95
CA GLY A 35 8.86 7.66 -6.22
C GLY A 35 9.80 8.85 -6.05
N SER A 36 10.65 9.10 -7.05
CA SER A 36 11.54 10.27 -7.07
C SER A 36 10.75 11.58 -7.23
N THR A 37 9.51 11.50 -7.69
CA THR A 37 8.60 12.64 -7.83
C THR A 37 7.23 12.34 -7.21
N ARG A 38 6.47 13.39 -6.86
CA ARG A 38 5.10 13.23 -6.35
C ARG A 38 4.19 12.42 -7.30
N PRO A 39 4.14 12.71 -8.62
CA PRO A 39 3.28 11.95 -9.53
C PRO A 39 3.70 10.49 -9.62
N GLU A 40 5.01 10.22 -9.63
CA GLU A 40 5.53 8.85 -9.66
C GLU A 40 5.12 8.05 -8.42
N ALA A 41 5.26 8.61 -7.22
CA ALA A 41 4.79 7.95 -5.99
C ALA A 41 3.28 7.67 -6.05
N LEU A 42 2.47 8.62 -6.52
CA LEU A 42 1.02 8.41 -6.64
C LEU A 42 0.64 7.38 -7.72
N THR A 43 1.32 7.37 -8.86
CA THR A 43 1.11 6.36 -9.91
C THR A 43 1.48 4.98 -9.40
N ASN A 44 2.63 4.84 -8.75
CA ASN A 44 3.08 3.58 -8.16
C ASN A 44 2.10 3.10 -7.07
N LEU A 45 1.49 4.01 -6.32
CA LEU A 45 0.51 3.66 -5.28
C LEU A 45 -0.75 3.08 -5.92
N ALA A 46 -1.26 3.68 -6.98
CA ALA A 46 -2.44 3.17 -7.70
C ALA A 46 -2.20 1.75 -8.24
N GLU A 47 -1.04 1.50 -8.85
CA GLU A 47 -0.65 0.16 -9.32
C GLU A 47 -0.53 -0.84 -8.16
N ALA A 48 0.08 -0.43 -7.04
CA ALA A 48 0.23 -1.29 -5.87
C ALA A 48 -1.12 -1.67 -5.26
N ILE A 49 -2.08 -0.74 -5.19
CA ILE A 49 -3.45 -1.01 -4.72
C ILE A 49 -4.16 -1.99 -5.67
N GLU A 50 -4.06 -1.78 -6.99
CA GLU A 50 -4.65 -2.69 -7.97
C GLU A 50 -4.11 -4.12 -7.82
N LEU A 51 -2.79 -4.26 -7.63
CA LEU A 51 -2.14 -5.54 -7.37
C LEU A 51 -2.58 -6.16 -6.04
N HIS A 52 -2.66 -5.36 -4.96
CA HIS A 52 -3.07 -5.84 -3.64
C HIS A 52 -4.49 -6.40 -3.62
N LEU A 53 -5.40 -5.78 -4.37
CA LEU A 53 -6.80 -6.20 -4.48
C LEU A 53 -7.01 -7.31 -5.52
N SER A 54 -5.96 -7.69 -6.25
CA SER A 54 -6.06 -8.72 -7.27
C SER A 54 -6.20 -10.12 -6.65
N PRO A 55 -7.03 -11.00 -7.24
CA PRO A 55 -7.18 -12.37 -6.74
C PRO A 55 -5.91 -13.18 -6.99
N ILE A 56 -5.57 -14.05 -6.05
CA ILE A 56 -4.48 -15.02 -6.22
C ILE A 56 -4.97 -16.15 -7.15
N PRO A 57 -4.22 -16.50 -8.21
CA PRO A 57 -4.57 -17.63 -9.08
C PRO A 57 -4.58 -18.95 -8.30
N ASP A 58 -5.55 -19.83 -8.57
CA ASP A 58 -5.66 -21.14 -7.88
C ASP A 58 -4.42 -22.05 -8.12
N ASP A 59 -3.65 -21.80 -9.19
CA ASP A 59 -2.48 -22.60 -9.57
C ASP A 59 -1.17 -22.23 -8.82
N VAL A 60 -1.17 -21.24 -7.92
CA VAL A 60 0.06 -20.81 -7.20
C VAL A 60 0.20 -21.36 -5.76
N GLU A 61 -0.74 -22.19 -5.29
CA GLU A 61 -0.75 -22.64 -3.89
C GLU A 61 0.13 -23.87 -3.58
N ASP A 62 0.56 -24.65 -4.58
CA ASP A 62 1.19 -25.97 -4.35
C ASP A 62 2.74 -26.00 -4.37
N ASP A 63 3.42 -24.93 -4.80
CA ASP A 63 4.88 -24.91 -5.01
C ASP A 63 5.63 -23.89 -4.13
N LEU A 64 5.02 -23.45 -3.01
CA LEU A 64 5.72 -22.62 -2.04
C LEU A 64 6.75 -23.46 -1.28
N GLU A 65 7.99 -23.49 -1.79
CA GLU A 65 9.11 -24.01 -1.01
C GLU A 65 9.13 -23.33 0.37
N PRO A 66 9.33 -24.08 1.46
CA PRO A 66 9.38 -23.50 2.79
C PRO A 66 10.41 -22.37 2.80
N SER A 67 10.07 -21.26 3.46
CA SER A 67 10.95 -20.11 3.57
C SER A 67 12.34 -20.57 4.01
N SER A 68 13.29 -20.53 3.08
CA SER A 68 14.69 -20.88 3.34
C SER A 68 15.43 -19.71 4.01
N ALA A 69 14.69 -18.69 4.47
CA ALA A 69 15.25 -17.58 5.22
C ALA A 69 15.82 -18.11 6.56
N PRO A 70 17.04 -17.71 6.95
CA PRO A 70 17.74 -18.22 8.15
C PRO A 70 17.12 -17.73 9.48
N TRP A 71 16.02 -17.00 9.41
CA TRP A 71 15.28 -16.45 10.56
C TRP A 71 14.13 -17.36 11.01
N LEU A 72 13.97 -18.54 10.37
CA LEU A 72 12.96 -19.55 10.69
C LEU A 72 13.50 -20.61 11.67
#